data_AF-A0A147JBN3-F1
#
_entry.id   AF-A0A147JBN3-F1
#
_cell.length_a   1.000
_cell.length_b   1.000
_cell.length_c   1.000
_cell.angle_alpha   90.00
_cell.angle_beta   90.00
_cell.angle_gamma   90.00
#
_symmetry.space_group_name_H-M   'P 1'
#
loop_
_entity.id
_entity.type
_entity.pdbx_description
1 polymer ?
#
loop_
_entity_poly.entity_id
_entity_poly.type
_entity_poly.pdbx_seq_one_letter_code
_entity_poly.pdbx_strand_id
1 'polypeptide(L)'
;MIEWKDAAPAAGALTAIVSAIVALTVLHYTRNANRRRATLDMVMKNLLDEYAQKRQAEFKAIIKKNEDANDSFKLVSLTDESARGTSERNAMLHQLNIYELMALGIKRKIFDEAFYKRWYHNQFVSDYESSMEFIKVLQERKATIFCECSNLYAKWLKDGHPEISPSRFRMAYWALTKQHHKLDAARAHERVR
;
A
#
# COMPACT_ATOMS: atom_id res chain seq x y z
N MET A 1 47.78 39.17 10.94
CA MET A 1 47.09 38.41 12.01
C MET A 1 45.61 38.65 11.82
N ILE A 2 44.85 37.62 11.46
CA ILE A 2 43.39 37.74 11.32
C ILE A 2 42.83 37.91 12.74
N GLU A 3 42.16 39.03 13.02
CA GLU A 3 41.58 39.30 14.33
C GLU A 3 40.41 38.34 14.59
N TRP A 4 40.51 37.56 15.67
CA TRP A 4 39.51 36.58 16.10
C TRP A 4 38.10 37.16 16.33
N LYS A 5 37.99 38.49 16.45
CA LYS A 5 36.71 39.19 16.63
C LYS A 5 35.81 39.11 15.39
N ASP A 6 36.38 39.05 14.19
CA ASP A 6 35.60 38.94 12.94
C ASP A 6 35.22 37.48 12.62
N ALA A 7 35.95 36.51 13.18
CA ALA A 7 35.68 35.08 13.00
C ALA A 7 34.54 34.56 13.90
N ALA A 8 34.29 35.22 15.04
CA ALA A 8 33.25 34.82 16.00
C ALA A 8 31.81 34.83 15.43
N PRO A 9 31.35 35.89 14.73
CA PRO A 9 30.01 35.88 14.12
C PRO A 9 29.90 34.87 12.97
N ALA A 10 30.96 34.65 12.20
CA ALA A 10 30.99 33.63 11.15
C ALA A 10 30.89 32.21 11.72
N ALA A 11 31.60 31.93 12.82
CA ALA A 11 31.50 30.65 13.52
C ALA A 11 30.10 30.40 14.11
N GLY A 12 29.47 31.43 14.68
CA GLY A 12 28.09 31.35 15.18
C GLY A 12 27.05 31.10 14.08
N ALA A 13 27.22 31.73 12.91
CA ALA A 13 26.36 31.47 11.76
C ALA A 13 26.51 30.04 11.22
N LEU A 14 27.75 29.53 11.15
CA LEU A 14 28.04 28.16 10.72
C LEU A 14 27.41 27.12 11.65
N THR A 15 27.53 27.29 12.97
CA THR A 15 26.91 26.36 13.92
C THR A 15 25.39 26.37 13.81
N ALA A 16 24.77 27.55 13.67
CA ALA A 16 23.33 27.66 13.45
C ALA A 16 22.87 26.94 12.17
N ILE A 17 23.60 27.09 11.06
CA ILE A 17 23.31 26.40 9.79
C ILE A 17 23.43 24.88 9.96
N VAL A 18 24.51 24.40 10.58
CA VAL A 18 24.71 22.97 10.83
C VAL A 18 23.59 22.41 11.71
N SER A 19 23.23 23.11 12.79
CA SER A 19 22.10 22.73 13.65
C SER A 19 20.78 22.69 12.89
N ALA A 20 20.52 23.66 12.01
CA ALA A 20 19.32 23.66 11.17
C ALA A 20 19.30 22.47 10.21
N ILE A 21 20.43 22.13 9.56
CA ILE A 21 20.54 20.97 8.67
C ILE A 21 20.30 19.67 9.44
N VAL A 22 20.90 19.51 10.61
CA VAL A 22 20.69 18.33 11.47
C VAL A 22 19.22 18.22 11.88
N ALA A 23 18.61 19.32 12.33
CA ALA A 23 17.21 19.34 12.73
C ALA A 23 16.27 18.95 11.57
N LEU A 24 16.49 19.49 10.37
CA LEU A 24 15.71 19.13 9.18
C LEU A 24 15.88 17.65 8.81
N THR A 25 17.10 17.13 8.92
CA THR A 25 17.41 15.71 8.65
C THR A 25 16.71 14.79 9.65
N VAL A 26 16.77 15.13 10.94
CA VAL A 26 16.08 14.39 12.02
C VAL A 26 14.57 14.43 11.80
N LEU A 27 13.99 15.60 11.53
CA LEU A 27 12.55 15.71 11.26
C LEU A 27 12.12 14.87 10.06
N HIS A 28 12.93 14.83 9.00
CA HIS A 28 12.65 13.99 7.85
C HIS A 28 12.72 12.49 8.19
N TYR A 29 13.77 12.07 8.90
CA TYR A 29 13.94 10.68 9.32
C TYR A 29 12.82 10.23 10.27
N THR A 30 12.51 11.02 11.29
CA THR A 30 11.45 10.75 12.26
C THR A 30 10.08 10.65 11.59
N ARG A 31 9.78 11.53 10.62
CA ARG A 31 8.53 11.42 9.84
C ARG A 31 8.45 10.08 9.09
N ASN A 32 9.52 9.66 8.42
CA ASN A 32 9.54 8.39 7.70
C ASN A 32 9.46 7.18 8.66
N ALA A 33 10.17 7.22 9.79
CA ALA A 33 10.11 6.19 10.82
C ALA A 33 8.70 6.06 11.43
N ASN A 34 8.04 7.20 11.73
CA ASN A 34 6.69 7.22 12.25
C ASN A 34 5.67 6.63 11.26
N ARG A 35 5.81 6.94 9.95
CA ARG A 35 4.95 6.35 8.91
C ARG A 35 5.10 4.84 8.83
N ARG A 36 6.35 4.35 8.87
CA ARG A 36 6.64 2.90 8.90
C ARG A 36 6.02 2.23 10.11
N ARG A 37 6.21 2.82 11.29
CA ARG A 37 5.63 2.33 12.54
C ARG A 37 4.11 2.30 12.48
N ALA A 38 3.46 3.39 12.07
CA ALA A 38 2.01 3.44 11.92
C ALA A 38 1.47 2.39 10.94
N THR A 39 2.21 2.12 9.85
CA THR A 39 1.85 1.06 8.89
C THR A 39 2.00 -0.32 9.51
N LEU A 40 3.11 -0.56 10.21
CA LEU A 40 3.38 -1.82 10.88
C LEU A 40 2.37 -2.08 12.00
N ASP A 41 2.04 -1.09 12.81
CA ASP A 41 1.03 -1.19 13.86
C ASP A 41 -0.35 -1.53 13.29
N MET A 42 -0.73 -0.88 12.18
CA MET A 42 -1.98 -1.16 11.48
C MET A 42 -2.01 -2.59 10.91
N VAL A 43 -0.92 -3.00 10.27
CA VAL A 43 -0.77 -4.36 9.73
C VAL A 43 -0.79 -5.40 10.84
N MET A 44 -0.04 -5.19 11.92
CA MET A 44 0.00 -6.09 13.07
C MET A 44 -1.36 -6.19 13.74
N LYS A 45 -2.09 -5.08 13.89
CA LYS A 45 -3.45 -5.11 14.41
C LYS A 45 -4.34 -6.01 13.55
N ASN A 46 -4.30 -5.85 12.24
CA ASN A 46 -5.09 -6.69 11.33
C ASN A 46 -4.66 -8.16 11.36
N LEU A 47 -3.37 -8.44 11.55
CA LEU A 47 -2.82 -9.79 11.60
C LEU A 47 -3.02 -10.50 12.94
N LEU A 48 -3.07 -9.78 14.06
CA LEU A 48 -3.16 -10.37 15.40
C LEU A 48 -4.57 -10.34 15.97
N ASP A 49 -5.45 -9.50 15.41
CA ASP A 49 -6.85 -9.45 15.81
C ASP A 49 -7.61 -10.67 15.28
N GLU A 50 -8.02 -11.55 16.19
CA GLU A 50 -8.81 -12.75 15.89
C GLU A 50 -10.10 -12.41 15.14
N TYR A 51 -10.73 -11.27 15.46
CA TYR A 51 -11.92 -10.81 14.76
C TYR A 51 -11.61 -10.49 13.30
N ALA A 52 -10.51 -9.77 13.05
CA ALA A 52 -10.09 -9.41 11.70
C ALA A 52 -9.70 -10.64 10.88
N GLN A 53 -8.96 -11.59 11.49
CA GLN A 53 -8.63 -12.86 10.84
C GLN A 53 -9.87 -13.65 10.44
N LYS A 54 -10.86 -13.76 11.34
CA LYS A 54 -12.12 -14.45 11.06
C LYS A 54 -12.87 -13.79 9.90
N ARG A 55 -12.98 -12.47 9.90
CA ARG A 55 -13.61 -11.72 8.80
C ARG A 55 -12.86 -11.88 7.49
N GLN A 56 -11.53 -11.91 7.51
CA GLN A 56 -10.73 -12.16 6.33
C GLN A 56 -10.93 -13.58 5.79
N ALA A 57 -11.04 -14.59 6.67
CA ALA A 57 -11.34 -15.96 6.28
C ALA A 57 -12.74 -16.09 5.66
N GLU A 58 -13.75 -15.43 6.25
CA GLU A 58 -15.10 -15.33 5.69
C GLU A 58 -15.09 -14.67 4.31
N PHE A 59 -14.37 -13.54 4.16
CA PHE A 59 -14.17 -12.88 2.86
C PHE A 59 -13.59 -13.84 1.82
N LYS A 60 -12.49 -14.54 2.14
CA LYS A 60 -11.86 -15.49 1.21
C LYS A 60 -12.79 -16.66 0.86
N ALA A 61 -13.59 -17.14 1.82
CA ALA A 61 -14.57 -18.18 1.55
C ALA A 61 -15.66 -17.71 0.57
N ILE A 62 -16.13 -16.46 0.70
CA ILE A 62 -17.12 -15.86 -0.20
C ILE A 62 -16.55 -15.71 -1.62
N ILE A 63 -15.31 -15.21 -1.74
CA ILE A 63 -14.63 -15.12 -3.04
C ILE A 63 -14.52 -16.50 -3.70
N LYS A 64 -14.08 -17.52 -2.94
CA LYS A 64 -13.97 -18.88 -3.45
C LYS A 64 -15.32 -19.45 -3.92
N LYS A 65 -16.41 -19.18 -3.20
CA LYS A 65 -17.76 -19.58 -3.63
C LYS A 65 -18.17 -18.92 -4.95
N ASN A 66 -17.83 -17.66 -5.15
CA ASN A 66 -18.14 -16.95 -6.38
C ASN A 66 -17.37 -17.49 -7.60
N GLU A 67 -16.16 -18.00 -7.39
CA GLU A 67 -15.31 -18.60 -8.42
C GLU A 67 -15.72 -20.05 -8.77
N ASP A 68 -16.46 -20.74 -7.91
CA ASP A 68 -16.94 -22.10 -8.18
C ASP A 68 -18.07 -22.08 -9.21
N ALA A 69 -17.84 -22.70 -10.37
CA ALA A 69 -18.82 -22.78 -11.45
C ALA A 69 -20.05 -23.63 -11.09
N ASN A 70 -19.94 -24.51 -10.09
CA ASN A 70 -21.05 -25.35 -9.63
C ASN A 70 -21.88 -24.70 -8.53
N ASP A 71 -21.43 -23.57 -7.97
CA ASP A 71 -22.18 -22.82 -6.97
C ASP A 71 -23.08 -21.77 -7.67
N SER A 72 -24.33 -21.69 -7.22
CA SER A 72 -25.29 -20.67 -7.66
C SER A 72 -24.99 -19.29 -7.08
N PHE A 73 -24.13 -19.22 -6.06
CA PHE A 73 -23.76 -17.99 -5.40
C PHE A 73 -23.02 -17.03 -6.36
N LYS A 74 -23.50 -15.79 -6.42
CA LYS A 74 -22.85 -14.69 -7.13
C LYS A 74 -22.62 -13.52 -6.20
N LEU A 75 -21.41 -12.98 -6.23
CA LEU A 75 -20.99 -11.89 -5.36
C LEU A 75 -21.89 -10.64 -5.49
N VAL A 76 -22.38 -10.38 -6.70
CA VAL A 76 -23.30 -9.27 -6.99
C VAL A 76 -24.60 -9.36 -6.18
N SER A 77 -25.09 -10.56 -5.85
CA SER A 77 -26.29 -10.74 -5.01
C SER A 77 -26.15 -10.11 -3.62
N LEU A 78 -24.92 -9.95 -3.12
CA LEU A 78 -24.67 -9.27 -1.84
C LEU A 78 -24.88 -7.75 -1.89
N THR A 79 -25.09 -7.18 -3.08
CA THR A 79 -25.40 -5.75 -3.24
C THR A 79 -26.89 -5.45 -3.11
N ASP A 80 -27.74 -6.49 -3.15
CA ASP A 80 -29.18 -6.35 -3.05
C ASP A 80 -29.62 -5.95 -1.64
N GLU A 81 -30.80 -5.33 -1.55
CA GLU A 81 -31.38 -4.91 -0.27
C GLU A 81 -31.66 -6.09 0.66
N SER A 82 -32.02 -7.25 0.10
CA SER A 82 -32.25 -8.50 0.83
C SER A 82 -30.98 -9.05 1.50
N ALA A 83 -29.81 -8.72 0.97
CA ALA A 83 -28.52 -9.12 1.55
C ALA A 83 -28.02 -8.15 2.63
N ARG A 84 -28.76 -7.07 2.94
CA ARG A 84 -28.36 -6.16 4.02
C ARG A 84 -28.41 -6.88 5.37
N GLY A 85 -27.33 -6.75 6.13
CA GLY A 85 -27.20 -7.37 7.44
C GLY A 85 -26.76 -8.83 7.42
N THR A 86 -26.65 -9.47 6.26
CA THR A 86 -26.10 -10.84 6.18
C THR A 86 -24.63 -10.85 6.59
N SER A 87 -24.21 -11.97 7.18
CA SER A 87 -22.82 -12.18 7.59
C SER A 87 -21.83 -12.00 6.44
N GLU A 88 -22.21 -12.48 5.26
CA GLU A 88 -21.40 -12.50 4.05
C GLU A 88 -21.16 -11.09 3.54
N ARG A 89 -22.23 -10.29 3.42
CA ARG A 89 -22.12 -8.90 3.03
C ARG A 89 -21.29 -8.10 4.04
N ASN A 90 -21.49 -8.36 5.34
CA ASN A 90 -20.74 -7.68 6.39
C ASN A 90 -19.24 -8.05 6.35
N ALA A 91 -18.89 -9.31 6.08
CA ALA A 91 -17.51 -9.73 5.90
C ALA A 91 -16.86 -9.06 4.67
N MET A 92 -17.57 -9.02 3.54
CA MET A 92 -17.14 -8.31 2.33
C MET A 92 -16.85 -6.84 2.59
N LEU A 93 -17.81 -6.13 3.19
CA LEU A 93 -17.65 -4.72 3.50
C LEU A 93 -16.54 -4.47 4.51
N HIS A 94 -16.40 -5.33 5.52
CA HIS A 94 -15.34 -5.18 6.52
C HIS A 94 -13.95 -5.23 5.86
N GLN A 95 -13.70 -6.22 5.01
CA GLN A 95 -12.41 -6.35 4.33
C GLN A 95 -12.15 -5.18 3.36
N LEU A 96 -13.14 -4.79 2.57
CA LEU A 96 -13.02 -3.66 1.65
C LEU A 96 -12.83 -2.32 2.38
N ASN A 97 -13.46 -2.13 3.54
CA ASN A 97 -13.25 -0.96 4.39
C ASN A 97 -11.81 -0.88 4.92
N ILE A 98 -11.19 -2.02 5.27
CA ILE A 98 -9.78 -2.07 5.65
C ILE A 98 -8.90 -1.63 4.48
N TYR A 99 -9.16 -2.13 3.27
CA TYR A 99 -8.42 -1.72 2.08
C TYR A 99 -8.60 -0.25 1.73
N GLU A 100 -9.80 0.29 1.85
CA GLU A 100 -10.07 1.72 1.66
C GLU A 100 -9.32 2.58 2.67
N LEU A 101 -9.32 2.19 3.95
CA LEU A 101 -8.61 2.90 5.00
C LEU A 101 -7.09 2.88 4.76
N MET A 102 -6.55 1.73 4.33
CA MET A 102 -5.15 1.59 3.96
C MET A 102 -4.80 2.47 2.76
N ALA A 103 -5.62 2.44 1.70
CA ALA A 103 -5.42 3.25 0.51
C ALA A 103 -5.48 4.76 0.81
N LEU A 104 -6.47 5.18 1.61
CA LEU A 104 -6.59 6.56 2.07
C LEU A 104 -5.37 6.98 2.90
N GLY A 105 -4.92 6.15 3.84
CA GLY A 105 -3.76 6.44 4.67
C GLY A 105 -2.45 6.50 3.87
N ILE A 106 -2.30 5.68 2.81
CA ILE A 106 -1.20 5.77 1.85
C ILE A 106 -1.27 7.09 1.08
N LYS A 107 -2.44 7.43 0.51
CA LYS A 107 -2.65 8.67 -0.24
C LYS A 107 -2.36 9.91 0.59
N ARG A 108 -2.71 9.89 1.88
CA ARG A 108 -2.44 10.97 2.85
C ARG A 108 -1.01 10.95 3.41
N LYS A 109 -0.15 10.04 2.95
CA LYS A 109 1.22 9.84 3.46
C LYS A 109 1.28 9.59 4.97
N ILE A 110 0.23 9.00 5.54
CA ILE A 110 0.21 8.49 6.91
C ILE A 110 0.91 7.14 6.96
N PHE A 111 0.65 6.29 5.96
CA PHE A 111 1.29 4.99 5.82
C PHE A 111 2.47 5.00 4.84
N ASP A 112 3.40 4.07 5.01
CA ASP A 112 4.52 3.79 4.13
C ASP A 112 4.08 2.80 3.05
N GLU A 113 3.76 3.34 1.87
CA GLU A 113 3.37 2.56 0.70
C GLU A 113 4.46 1.60 0.23
N ALA A 114 5.73 1.99 0.30
CA ALA A 114 6.82 1.15 -0.20
C ALA A 114 6.96 -0.11 0.64
N PHE A 115 6.80 0.02 1.96
CA PHE A 115 6.73 -1.12 2.87
C PHE A 115 5.48 -1.96 2.59
N TYR A 116 4.30 -1.35 2.59
CA TYR A 116 3.03 -2.08 2.44
C TYR A 116 2.94 -2.81 1.09
N LYS A 117 3.37 -2.18 0.00
CA LYS A 117 3.39 -2.77 -1.34
C LYS A 117 4.32 -4.00 -1.42
N ARG A 118 5.52 -3.95 -0.81
CA ARG A 118 6.42 -5.11 -0.80
C ARG A 118 5.83 -6.32 -0.08
N TRP A 119 5.01 -6.07 0.94
CA TRP A 119 4.42 -7.13 1.73
C TRP A 119 3.11 -7.66 1.14
N TYR A 120 2.24 -6.76 0.67
CA TYR A 120 0.83 -7.08 0.47
C TYR A 120 0.33 -6.89 -0.97
N HIS A 121 1.20 -6.51 -1.91
CA HIS A 121 0.79 -6.21 -3.29
C HIS A 121 -0.02 -7.32 -3.95
N ASN A 122 0.46 -8.56 -3.95
CA ASN A 122 -0.21 -9.65 -4.66
C ASN A 122 -1.57 -9.98 -4.04
N GLN A 123 -1.65 -10.01 -2.70
CA GLN A 123 -2.90 -10.26 -1.99
C GLN A 123 -3.92 -9.15 -2.27
N PHE A 124 -3.52 -7.88 -2.16
CA PHE A 124 -4.39 -6.74 -2.44
C PHE A 124 -4.88 -6.71 -3.89
N VAL A 125 -3.99 -6.91 -4.86
CA VAL A 125 -4.35 -6.91 -6.29
C VAL A 125 -5.33 -8.04 -6.59
N SER A 126 -5.04 -9.25 -6.13
CA SER A 126 -5.92 -10.41 -6.30
C SER A 126 -7.29 -10.21 -5.63
N ASP A 127 -7.31 -9.75 -4.37
CA ASP A 127 -8.57 -9.55 -3.64
C ASP A 127 -9.41 -8.43 -4.25
N TYR A 128 -8.76 -7.38 -4.77
CA TYR A 128 -9.44 -6.30 -5.48
C TYR A 128 -10.06 -6.81 -6.79
N GLU A 129 -9.32 -7.60 -7.57
CA GLU A 129 -9.82 -8.18 -8.82
C GLU A 129 -11.03 -9.09 -8.58
N SER A 130 -10.94 -9.99 -7.59
CA SER A 130 -12.06 -10.88 -7.25
C SER A 130 -13.27 -10.16 -6.65
N SER A 131 -13.09 -8.95 -6.10
CA SER A 131 -14.19 -8.12 -5.56
C SER A 131 -14.64 -6.99 -6.50
N MET A 132 -14.04 -6.88 -7.68
CA MET A 132 -14.25 -5.75 -8.59
C MET A 132 -15.71 -5.59 -9.02
N GLU A 133 -16.41 -6.69 -9.32
CA GLU A 133 -17.83 -6.65 -9.73
C GLU A 133 -18.71 -6.08 -8.61
N PHE A 134 -18.48 -6.51 -7.38
CA PHE A 134 -19.19 -6.00 -6.21
C PHE A 134 -18.94 -4.50 -5.98
N ILE A 135 -17.69 -4.05 -6.12
CA ILE A 135 -17.33 -2.64 -5.99
C ILE A 135 -18.00 -1.80 -7.08
N LYS A 136 -17.97 -2.25 -8.34
CA LYS A 136 -18.58 -1.54 -9.48
C LYS A 136 -20.07 -1.31 -9.28
N VAL A 137 -20.82 -2.35 -8.90
CA VAL A 137 -22.27 -2.24 -8.65
C VAL A 137 -22.59 -1.28 -7.50
N LEU A 138 -21.75 -1.23 -6.45
CA LEU A 138 -21.91 -0.22 -5.41
C LEU A 138 -21.57 1.20 -5.90
N GLN A 139 -20.55 1.33 -6.76
CA GLN A 139 -20.13 2.61 -7.33
C GLN A 139 -21.15 3.20 -8.32
N GLU A 140 -21.92 2.36 -9.00
CA GLU A 140 -23.07 2.80 -9.83
C GLU A 140 -24.10 3.58 -9.00
N ARG A 141 -24.31 3.17 -7.73
CA ARG A 141 -25.18 3.90 -6.80
C ARG A 141 -24.50 5.14 -6.24
N LYS A 142 -23.20 5.05 -5.92
CA LYS A 142 -22.40 6.17 -5.42
C LYS A 142 -20.93 5.99 -5.78
N ALA A 143 -20.44 6.79 -6.73
CA ALA A 143 -19.10 6.68 -7.29
C ALA A 143 -17.95 6.82 -6.27
N THR A 144 -18.20 7.40 -5.09
CA THR A 144 -17.17 7.58 -4.05
C THR A 144 -16.94 6.33 -3.19
N ILE A 145 -17.74 5.26 -3.36
CA ILE A 145 -17.58 4.04 -2.56
C ILE A 145 -16.29 3.32 -2.99
N PHE A 146 -15.40 3.06 -2.04
CA PHE A 146 -14.11 2.37 -2.26
C PHE A 146 -13.21 3.01 -3.32
N CYS A 147 -13.33 4.32 -3.55
CA CYS A 147 -12.61 4.97 -4.65
C CYS A 147 -11.11 5.07 -4.39
N GLU A 148 -10.67 5.17 -3.13
CA GLU A 148 -9.24 5.22 -2.83
C GLU A 148 -8.59 3.86 -3.05
N CYS A 149 -9.28 2.78 -2.71
CA CYS A 149 -8.89 1.42 -3.03
C CYS A 149 -8.75 1.23 -4.55
N SER A 150 -9.73 1.67 -5.34
CA SER A 150 -9.66 1.63 -6.81
C SER A 150 -8.47 2.41 -7.38
N ASN A 151 -8.19 3.60 -6.83
CA ASN A 151 -7.05 4.42 -7.23
C ASN A 151 -5.71 3.72 -6.90
N LEU A 152 -5.62 3.10 -5.72
CA LEU A 152 -4.43 2.37 -5.30
C LEU A 152 -4.20 1.15 -6.20
N TYR A 153 -5.25 0.40 -6.52
CA TYR A 153 -5.20 -0.71 -7.46
C TYR A 153 -4.67 -0.28 -8.83
N ALA A 154 -5.26 0.75 -9.44
CA ALA A 154 -4.82 1.25 -10.74
C ALA A 154 -3.33 1.68 -10.73
N LYS A 155 -2.90 2.34 -9.66
CA LYS A 155 -1.50 2.71 -9.45
C LYS A 155 -0.60 1.49 -9.36
N TRP A 156 -0.98 0.50 -8.55
CA TRP A 156 -0.16 -0.68 -8.32
C TRP A 156 -0.08 -1.60 -9.53
N LEU A 157 -1.17 -1.71 -10.31
CA LEU A 157 -1.17 -2.42 -11.58
C LEU A 157 -0.19 -1.78 -12.57
N LYS A 158 -0.15 -0.44 -12.64
CA LYS A 158 0.81 0.28 -13.49
C LYS A 158 2.26 0.06 -13.03
N ASP A 159 2.51 0.31 -11.75
CA ASP A 159 3.86 0.31 -11.16
C ASP A 159 4.42 -1.11 -10.94
N GLY A 160 3.57 -2.14 -10.86
CA GLY A 160 3.96 -3.54 -10.61
C GLY A 160 4.56 -3.81 -9.21
N HIS A 161 4.86 -5.07 -8.92
CA HIS A 161 5.51 -5.45 -7.67
C HIS A 161 6.96 -4.90 -7.63
N PRO A 162 7.44 -4.28 -6.53
CA PRO A 162 8.77 -3.63 -6.48
C PRO A 162 9.98 -4.53 -6.76
N GLU A 163 9.83 -5.84 -6.59
CA GLU A 163 10.86 -6.85 -6.90
C GLU A 163 10.77 -7.39 -8.33
N ILE A 164 9.60 -7.24 -8.98
CA ILE A 164 9.35 -7.73 -10.35
C ILE A 164 9.56 -6.59 -11.37
N SER A 165 9.08 -5.39 -11.06
CA SER A 165 9.28 -4.17 -11.85
C SER A 165 10.09 -3.15 -11.03
N PRO A 166 11.42 -3.32 -10.97
CA PRO A 166 12.30 -2.43 -10.23
C PRO A 166 12.43 -1.06 -10.92
N SER A 167 12.69 -0.01 -10.16
CA SER A 167 12.93 1.32 -10.73
C SER A 167 14.20 1.34 -11.60
N ARG A 168 14.25 2.26 -12.58
CA ARG A 168 15.43 2.45 -13.46
C ARG A 168 16.73 2.65 -12.68
N PHE A 169 16.68 3.39 -11.56
CA PHE A 169 17.83 3.58 -10.69
C PHE A 169 18.29 2.27 -10.03
N ARG A 170 17.35 1.41 -9.61
CA ARG A 170 17.66 0.10 -9.03
C ARG A 170 18.27 -0.83 -10.07
N MET A 171 17.77 -0.79 -11.31
CA MET A 171 18.39 -1.50 -12.44
C MET A 171 19.80 -1.01 -12.75
N ALA A 172 20.03 0.31 -12.75
CA ALA A 172 21.36 0.89 -12.93
C ALA A 172 22.32 0.46 -11.80
N TYR A 173 21.85 0.46 -10.55
CA TYR A 173 22.62 -0.04 -9.42
C TYR A 173 22.97 -1.53 -9.54
N TRP A 174 22.04 -2.38 -9.99
CA TRP A 174 22.31 -3.80 -10.24
C TRP A 174 23.31 -4.02 -11.37
N ALA A 175 23.27 -3.18 -12.41
CA ALA A 175 24.27 -3.21 -13.48
C ALA A 175 25.68 -2.85 -12.93
N LEU A 176 25.77 -1.81 -12.10
CA LEU A 176 27.02 -1.38 -11.47
C LEU A 176 27.57 -2.41 -10.47
N THR A 177 26.68 -3.09 -9.74
CA THR A 177 27.04 -4.10 -8.74
C THR A 177 27.19 -5.52 -9.31
N LYS A 178 27.16 -5.68 -10.65
CA LYS A 178 27.26 -6.98 -11.35
C LYS A 178 26.20 -8.01 -10.94
N GLN A 179 25.02 -7.57 -10.51
CA GLN A 179 23.89 -8.44 -10.16
C GLN A 179 23.09 -8.86 -11.40
N HIS A 180 23.75 -9.51 -12.37
CA HIS A 180 23.18 -9.84 -13.68
C HIS A 180 21.90 -10.69 -13.60
N HIS A 181 21.85 -11.68 -12.68
CA HIS A 181 20.66 -12.53 -12.48
C HIS A 181 19.37 -11.74 -12.20
N LYS A 182 19.43 -10.66 -11.40
CA LYS A 182 18.24 -9.83 -11.10
C LYS A 182 17.83 -8.96 -12.27
N LEU A 183 18.83 -8.50 -13.03
CA LEU A 183 18.64 -7.65 -14.19
C LEU A 183 17.99 -8.44 -15.33
N ASP A 184 18.41 -9.69 -15.52
CA ASP A 184 17.84 -10.59 -16.53
C ASP A 184 16.43 -11.03 -16.16
N ALA A 185 16.17 -11.31 -14.88
CA ALA A 185 14.81 -11.62 -14.39
C ALA A 185 13.83 -10.43 -14.59
N ALA A 186 14.26 -9.21 -14.26
CA ALA A 186 13.44 -8.01 -14.47
C ALA A 186 13.17 -7.76 -15.96
N ARG A 187 14.19 -7.90 -16.83
CA ARG A 187 14.06 -7.75 -18.29
C ARG A 187 13.18 -8.84 -18.92
N ALA A 188 13.28 -10.07 -18.44
CA ALA A 188 12.43 -11.17 -18.91
C ALA A 188 10.96 -10.88 -18.62
N HIS A 189 10.65 -10.33 -17.43
CA HIS A 189 9.29 -9.95 -17.08
C HIS A 189 8.76 -8.75 -17.89
N GLU A 190 9.60 -7.77 -18.24
CA GLU A 190 9.20 -6.67 -19.13
C GLU A 190 8.83 -7.14 -20.55
N ARG A 191 9.41 -8.25 -21.03
CA ARG A 191 9.12 -8.79 -22.37
C ARG A 191 7.81 -9.58 -22.45
N VAL A 192 7.27 -10.02 -21.30
CA VAL A 192 6.03 -10.83 -21.22
C VAL A 192 4.78 -9.97 -21.05
N ARG A 193 4.95 -8.68 -20.76
CA ARG A 193 3.88 -7.70 -20.55
C ARG A 193 3.52 -6.97 -21.83
#